data_AF-A0A7V3JB08-F1
#
_entry.id   AF-A0A7V3JB08-F1
#
_cell.length_a   1.000
_cell.length_b   1.000
_cell.length_c   1.000
_cell.angle_alpha   90.00
_cell.angle_beta   90.00
_cell.angle_gamma   90.00
#
_symmetry.space_group_name_H-M   'P 1'
#
loop_
_entity.id
_entity.type
_entity.pdbx_description
1 polymer ?
#
loop_
_entity_poly.entity_id
_entity_poly.type
_entity_poly.pdbx_seq_one_letter_code
_entity_poly.pdbx_strand_id
1 'polypeptide(L)' 'MKTDESGNLLFDKSGNVTNDKSIGKKLDEYNCDDFATQEEAQAFFEKVGGTKKDINRLDGDKDGIACESLPKSGEKTQK' A
#
# COMPACT_ATOMS: atom_id res chain seq x y z
N MET A 1 -11.13 -6.74 -15.80
CA MET A 1 -10.20 -6.05 -14.88
C MET A 1 -10.44 -4.56 -15.06
N LYS A 2 -10.90 -3.86 -14.03
CA LYS A 2 -11.28 -2.44 -14.12
C LYS A 2 -10.01 -1.58 -14.17
N THR A 3 -9.40 -1.51 -15.33
CA THR A 3 -8.43 -0.46 -15.68
C THR A 3 -9.25 0.74 -16.16
N ASP A 4 -8.80 1.96 -15.88
CA ASP A 4 -9.39 3.11 -16.57
C ASP A 4 -9.09 3.02 -18.09
N GLU A 5 -9.82 3.78 -18.91
CA GLU A 5 -9.64 3.80 -20.38
C GLU A 5 -8.23 4.22 -20.82
N SER A 6 -7.38 4.69 -19.90
CA SER A 6 -5.97 5.04 -20.11
C SER A 6 -4.99 3.95 -19.68
N GLY A 7 -5.47 2.81 -19.17
CA GLY A 7 -4.63 1.73 -18.65
C GLY A 7 -3.98 2.05 -17.29
N ASN A 8 -4.41 3.11 -16.62
CA ASN A 8 -3.95 3.44 -15.28
C ASN A 8 -4.70 2.56 -14.27
N LEU A 9 -3.91 1.83 -13.47
CA LEU A 9 -4.39 1.10 -12.30
C LEU A 9 -4.11 1.98 -11.08
N LEU A 10 -5.15 2.61 -10.54
CA LEU A 10 -5.07 3.25 -9.24
C LEU A 10 -5.54 2.26 -8.18
N PHE A 11 -4.85 2.25 -7.06
CA PHE A 11 -5.21 1.47 -5.89
C PHE A 11 -5.65 2.45 -4.80
N ASP A 12 -6.63 2.10 -3.99
CA ASP A 12 -6.87 2.79 -2.72
C ASP A 12 -5.91 2.27 -1.64
N LYS A 13 -5.91 2.90 -0.45
CA LYS A 13 -5.08 2.46 0.70
C LYS A 13 -5.36 1.02 1.14
N SER A 14 -6.53 0.47 0.79
CA SER A 14 -6.90 -0.91 1.07
C SER A 14 -6.50 -1.88 -0.05
N GLY A 15 -5.76 -1.41 -1.05
CA GLY A 15 -5.30 -2.17 -2.22
C GLY A 15 -6.42 -2.56 -3.19
N ASN A 16 -7.61 -1.95 -3.11
CA ASN A 16 -8.65 -2.13 -4.12
C ASN A 16 -8.37 -1.25 -5.33
N VAL A 17 -8.70 -1.77 -6.51
CA VAL A 17 -8.62 -0.97 -7.74
C VAL A 17 -9.73 0.08 -7.76
N THR A 18 -9.35 1.33 -7.98
CA THR A 18 -10.25 2.48 -8.09
C THR A 18 -9.94 3.30 -9.33
N ASN A 19 -10.91 4.10 -9.79
CA ASN A 19 -10.74 5.08 -10.86
C ASN A 19 -10.75 6.52 -10.32
N ASP A 20 -10.95 6.69 -9.02
CA ASP A 20 -11.01 8.00 -8.38
C ASP A 20 -9.62 8.40 -7.90
N LYS A 21 -9.04 9.37 -8.61
CA LYS A 21 -7.71 9.96 -8.34
C LYS A 21 -7.62 10.70 -7.01
N SER A 22 -8.76 10.98 -6.37
CA SER A 22 -8.81 11.66 -5.08
C SER A 22 -8.60 10.70 -3.91
N ILE A 23 -8.88 9.41 -4.12
CA ILE A 23 -8.75 8.35 -3.10
C ILE A 23 -7.65 7.34 -3.43
N GLY A 24 -7.31 7.17 -4.72
CA GLY A 24 -6.32 6.20 -5.15
C GLY A 24 -5.12 6.82 -5.86
N LYS A 25 -3.99 6.13 -5.74
CA LYS A 25 -2.72 6.47 -6.38
C LYS A 25 -2.18 5.28 -7.17
N LYS A 26 -1.14 5.51 -7.97
CA LYS A 26 -0.41 4.40 -8.61
C LYS A 26 0.39 3.61 -7.58
N LEU A 27 0.72 2.36 -7.93
CA LEU A 27 1.48 1.47 -7.05
C LEU A 27 2.81 2.06 -6.59
N ASP A 28 3.55 2.69 -7.49
CA ASP A 28 4.85 3.32 -7.22
C ASP A 28 4.76 4.65 -6.44
N GLU A 29 3.54 5.15 -6.18
CA GLU A 29 3.32 6.37 -5.40
C GLU A 29 2.99 6.09 -3.93
N TYR A 30 2.75 4.82 -3.57
CA TYR A 30 2.49 4.42 -2.19
C TYR A 30 3.79 4.22 -1.42
N ASN A 31 3.86 4.80 -0.22
CA ASN A 31 4.96 4.63 0.73
C ASN A 31 4.44 4.36 2.15
N CYS A 32 5.35 4.10 3.10
CA CYS A 32 4.96 3.81 4.48
C CYS A 32 4.22 4.98 5.16
N ASP A 33 4.47 6.23 4.76
CA ASP A 33 3.79 7.40 5.34
C ASP A 33 2.32 7.52 4.89
N ASP A 34 1.91 6.77 3.86
CA ASP A 34 0.52 6.72 3.44
C ASP A 34 -0.37 5.89 4.39
N PHE A 35 0.23 5.05 5.24
CA PHE A 35 -0.47 4.12 6.12
C PHE A 35 -0.34 4.53 7.59
N ALA A 36 -1.42 4.34 8.35
CA ALA A 36 -1.41 4.68 9.77
C ALA A 36 -0.73 3.58 10.62
N THR A 37 -0.82 2.33 10.18
CA THR A 37 -0.30 1.17 10.90
C THR A 37 0.41 0.19 9.99
N GLN A 38 1.28 -0.63 10.59
CA GLN A 38 2.00 -1.69 9.91
C GLN A 38 1.02 -2.68 9.26
N GLU A 39 -0.08 -3.02 9.92
CA GLU A 39 -1.06 -3.97 9.37
C GLU A 39 -1.84 -3.39 8.17
N GLU A 40 -2.09 -2.08 8.13
CA GLU A 40 -2.70 -1.43 6.97
C GLU A 40 -1.76 -1.50 5.77
N ALA A 41 -0.48 -1.18 5.97
CA ALA A 41 0.56 -1.30 4.96
C ALA A 41 0.75 -2.74 4.48
N GLN A 42 0.74 -3.72 5.41
CA GLN A 42 0.86 -5.15 5.09
C GLN A 42 -0.30 -5.62 4.23
N ALA A 43 -1.53 -5.26 4.58
CA ALA A 43 -2.72 -5.65 3.82
C ALA A 43 -2.69 -5.08 2.39
N PHE A 44 -2.25 -3.82 2.25
CA PHE A 44 -2.03 -3.23 0.93
C PHE A 44 -0.95 -4.01 0.16
N PHE A 45 0.22 -4.18 0.77
CA PHE A 45 1.39 -4.84 0.19
C PHE A 45 1.07 -6.23 -0.35
N GLU A 46 0.46 -7.10 0.46
CA GLU A 46 0.08 -8.46 0.07
C GLU A 46 -0.88 -8.48 -1.12
N LYS A 47 -1.84 -7.54 -1.13
CA LYS A 47 -2.89 -7.48 -2.15
C LYS A 47 -2.39 -7.02 -3.51
N VAL A 48 -1.39 -6.14 -3.52
CA VAL A 48 -0.85 -5.58 -4.76
C VAL A 48 0.34 -6.35 -5.35
N GLY A 49 0.85 -7.32 -4.59
CA GLY A 49 1.77 -8.35 -5.09
C GLY A 49 2.83 -8.83 -4.10
N GLY A 50 2.95 -8.19 -2.93
CA GLY A 50 3.90 -8.53 -1.88
C GLY A 50 5.35 -8.48 -2.35
N THR A 51 6.23 -9.24 -1.71
CA THR A 51 7.68 -9.24 -1.95
C THR A 51 8.05 -9.62 -3.39
N LYS A 52 7.16 -10.35 -4.09
CA LYS A 52 7.34 -10.70 -5.51
C LYS A 52 7.23 -9.49 -6.43
N LYS A 53 6.51 -8.45 -6.01
CA LYS A 53 6.22 -7.24 -6.79
C LYS A 53 6.17 -6.00 -5.87
N ASP A 54 7.26 -5.78 -5.16
CA ASP A 54 7.45 -4.63 -4.27
C ASP A 54 7.85 -3.37 -5.07
N ILE A 55 6.92 -2.85 -5.86
CA ILE A 55 7.12 -1.64 -6.68
C ILE A 55 7.14 -0.38 -5.79
N ASN A 56 6.30 -0.39 -4.77
CA ASN A 56 6.13 0.60 -3.71
C ASN A 56 7.26 0.62 -2.69
N ARG A 57 8.14 -0.38 -2.68
CA ARG A 57 9.25 -0.50 -1.73
C ARG A 57 8.81 -0.44 -0.26
N LEU A 58 7.63 -0.99 0.04
CA LEU A 58 7.13 -1.05 1.42
C LEU A 58 7.90 -2.08 2.25
N ASP A 59 8.44 -3.11 1.60
CA ASP A 59 9.25 -4.18 2.19
C ASP A 59 10.69 -4.04 1.68
N GLY A 60 11.38 -3.02 2.19
CA GLY A 60 12.66 -2.57 1.65
C GLY A 60 13.80 -3.58 1.77
N ASP A 61 13.75 -4.44 2.78
CA ASP A 61 14.69 -5.51 3.07
C ASP A 61 14.23 -6.89 2.58
N LYS A 62 12.98 -6.99 2.11
CA LYS A 62 12.40 -8.15 1.40
C LYS A 62 12.19 -9.35 2.31
N ASP A 63 11.86 -9.10 3.57
CA ASP A 63 11.59 -10.14 4.56
C ASP A 63 10.12 -10.62 4.55
N GLY A 64 9.25 -9.92 3.80
CA GLY A 64 7.82 -10.19 3.71
C GLY A 64 6.96 -9.28 4.59
N ILE A 65 7.56 -8.35 5.32
CA ILE A 65 6.90 -7.48 6.28
C ILE A 65 7.00 -6.03 5.78
N ALA A 66 5.87 -5.50 5.33
CA ALA A 66 5.79 -4.12 4.88
C ALA A 66 5.85 -3.16 6.06
N CYS A 67 6.64 -2.09 5.91
CA CYS A 67 6.65 -0.92 6.78
C CYS A 67 6.76 -1.25 8.27
N GLU A 68 7.72 -2.10 8.66
CA GLU A 68 7.98 -2.51 10.04
C GLU A 68 8.18 -1.36 11.03
N SER A 69 8.53 -0.16 10.54
CA SER A 69 8.68 1.05 11.34
C SER A 69 7.34 1.67 11.78
N LEU A 70 6.22 1.28 11.19
CA LEU A 70 4.90 1.77 11.57
C LEU A 70 4.41 1.11 12.87
N PRO A 71 3.58 1.81 13.66
CA PRO A 71 2.98 1.22 14.84
C PRO A 71 2.04 0.07 14.46
N LYS A 72 1.97 -0.94 15.33
CA LYS A 72 0.99 -2.02 15.23
C LYS A 72 -0.40 -1.52 15.63
N SER A 73 -1.46 -2.21 15.20
CA SER A 73 -2.88 -1.84 15.36
C SER A 73 -3.35 -1.68 16.83
N GLY A 74 -2.50 -2.01 17.81
CA GLY A 74 -2.73 -1.77 19.24
C GLY A 74 -1.88 -0.65 19.86
N GLU A 75 -0.84 -0.18 19.17
CA GLU A 75 0.00 0.93 19.62
C GLU A 75 -0.52 2.23 19.03
N LYS A 76 -1.49 2.84 19.71
CA LYS A 76 -1.96 4.18 19.37
C LYS A 76 -0.83 5.19 19.55
N THR A 77 -0.01 5.40 18.53
CA THR A 77 0.80 6.61 18.43
C THR A 77 -0.08 7.67 17.78
N GLN A 78 -0.98 8.24 18.60
CA GLN A 78 -1.60 9.53 18.32
C GLN A 78 -0.47 10.57 18.33
N LYS A 79 -0.17 11.15 17.17
CA LYS A 79 0.58 12.41 17.10
C LYS A 79 -0.39 13.58 17.15
#